data_AF-A0A9D1EVT6-F1
#
_entry.id   AF-A0A9D1EVT6-F1
#
_cell.length_a   1.000
_cell.length_b   1.000
_cell.length_c   1.000
_cell.angle_alpha   90.00
_cell.angle_beta   90.00
_cell.angle_gamma   90.00
#
_symmetry.space_group_name_H-M   'P 1'
#
loop_
_entity.id
_entity.type
_entity.pdbx_description
1 polymer ?
#
loop_
_entity_poly.entity_id
_entity_poly.type
_entity_poly.pdbx_seq_one_letter_code
_entity_poly.pdbx_strand_id
1 'polypeptide(L)'
;MKDHLINWTPENAGKWAVAPWPEEIAQGSESGGGIWVVPKDAPNAKLAAEILAKYSYDSEIRKAIYDRNGRIPPLKSAAEDEHYLNSDYFGDMSGYFEALEKFSVYPYNPASSQELTIVGDYLTQYLDGAMSLDEALSAADADLNNQIGNPYQ
;
A
#
# COMPACT_ATOMS: atom_id res chain seq x y z
N MET A 1 5.87 10.52 -0.84
CA MET A 1 7.22 10.47 -0.22
C MET A 1 7.77 11.86 0.07
N LYS A 2 7.52 12.86 -0.80
CA LYS A 2 8.01 14.22 -0.59
C LYS A 2 7.35 14.93 0.60
N ASP A 3 6.05 14.72 0.80
CA ASP A 3 5.26 15.42 1.84
C ASP A 3 5.59 15.06 3.30
N HIS A 4 6.52 14.12 3.54
CA HIS A 4 6.95 13.73 4.88
C HIS A 4 8.48 13.70 4.96
N LEU A 5 9.10 12.51 4.87
CA LEU A 5 10.53 12.28 5.10
C LEU A 5 11.44 13.28 4.37
N ILE A 6 11.25 13.48 3.07
CA ILE A 6 12.14 14.34 2.28
C ILE A 6 12.06 15.80 2.74
N ASN A 7 10.86 16.32 2.97
CA ASN A 7 10.66 17.72 3.35
C ASN A 7 10.94 17.98 4.84
N TRP A 8 10.73 16.99 5.70
CA TRP A 8 10.89 17.15 7.16
C TRP A 8 12.31 16.86 7.64
N THR A 9 13.04 15.99 6.94
CA THR A 9 14.42 15.61 7.30
C THR A 9 15.36 15.63 6.09
N PRO A 10 15.48 16.76 5.36
CA PRO A 10 16.30 16.84 4.15
C PRO A 10 17.78 16.51 4.38
N GLU A 11 18.30 16.73 5.60
CA GLU A 11 19.66 16.39 6.00
C GLU A 11 19.97 14.89 6.02
N ASN A 12 18.95 14.04 5.87
CA ASN A 12 19.11 12.60 5.77
C ASN A 12 19.13 12.08 4.33
N ALA A 13 19.13 12.97 3.33
CA ALA A 13 19.35 12.58 1.94
C ALA A 13 20.64 11.76 1.77
N GLY A 14 20.54 10.64 1.06
CA GLY A 14 21.65 9.71 0.81
C GLY A 14 22.02 8.82 2.01
N LYS A 15 21.33 8.94 3.16
CA LYS A 15 21.52 8.05 4.31
C LYS A 15 20.52 6.89 4.34
N TRP A 16 19.48 6.96 3.52
CA TRP A 16 18.45 5.94 3.37
C TRP A 16 18.63 5.19 2.06
N ALA A 17 18.22 3.92 2.07
CA ALA A 17 18.15 3.08 0.88
C ALA A 17 16.83 2.30 0.89
N VAL A 18 16.39 1.88 -0.29
CA VAL A 18 15.25 0.97 -0.44
C VAL A 18 15.77 -0.44 -0.69
N ALA A 19 15.17 -1.42 -0.01
CA ALA A 19 15.49 -2.84 -0.17
C ALA A 19 14.20 -3.66 -0.21
N PRO A 20 14.21 -4.84 -0.86
CA PRO A 20 13.10 -5.78 -0.77
C PRO A 20 12.92 -6.30 0.67
N TRP A 21 11.75 -6.87 0.91
CA TRP A 21 11.43 -7.55 2.17
C TRP A 21 12.32 -8.81 2.33
N PRO A 22 12.64 -9.25 3.57
CA PRO A 22 13.32 -10.53 3.80
C PRO A 22 12.58 -11.67 3.12
N GLU A 23 13.33 -12.62 2.55
CA GLU A 23 12.80 -13.68 1.67
C GLU A 23 11.66 -14.48 2.34
N GLU A 24 11.78 -14.73 3.64
CA GLU A 24 10.82 -15.49 4.44
C GLU A 24 9.45 -14.81 4.55
N ILE A 25 9.40 -13.49 4.38
CA ILE A 25 8.18 -12.66 4.46
C ILE A 25 7.96 -11.82 3.20
N ALA A 26 8.66 -12.13 2.10
CA ALA A 26 8.65 -11.31 0.89
C ALA A 26 7.36 -11.42 0.05
N GLN A 27 6.32 -12.09 0.57
CA GLN A 27 5.00 -12.22 -0.06
C GLN A 27 3.93 -11.54 0.80
N GLY A 28 2.89 -11.01 0.15
CA GLY A 28 1.68 -10.58 0.86
C GLY A 28 1.74 -9.21 1.51
N SER A 29 2.61 -8.31 1.05
CA SER A 29 2.51 -6.90 1.46
C SER A 29 1.18 -6.33 0.98
N GLU A 30 0.38 -5.79 1.89
CA GLU A 30 -0.76 -4.93 1.54
C GLU A 30 -0.21 -3.65 0.92
N SER A 31 -0.68 -3.36 -0.30
CA SER A 31 -0.48 -2.07 -0.93
C SER A 31 -1.82 -1.39 -0.77
N GLY A 32 -1.92 -0.52 0.22
CA GLY A 32 -3.01 0.44 0.41
C GLY A 32 -3.07 1.46 -0.73
N GLY A 33 -3.01 0.96 -1.97
CA GLY A 33 -3.13 1.70 -3.20
C GLY A 33 -4.53 2.29 -3.28
N GLY A 34 -4.60 3.62 -3.31
CA GLY A 34 -5.85 4.31 -3.56
C GLY A 34 -6.33 4.04 -4.98
N ILE A 35 -7.56 3.53 -5.11
CA ILE A 35 -8.24 3.42 -6.40
C ILE A 35 -9.05 4.70 -6.67
N TRP A 36 -9.07 5.12 -7.93
CA TRP A 36 -10.02 6.14 -8.39
C TRP A 36 -11.29 5.45 -8.88
N VAL A 37 -12.43 5.89 -8.38
CA VAL A 37 -13.73 5.32 -8.74
C VAL A 37 -14.63 6.40 -9.32
N VAL A 38 -15.44 6.02 -10.31
CA VAL A 38 -16.54 6.85 -10.81
C VAL A 38 -17.83 6.27 -10.24
N PRO A 39 -18.57 7.02 -9.41
CA PRO A 39 -19.86 6.58 -8.91
C PRO A 39 -20.82 6.25 -10.06
N LYS A 40 -21.64 5.22 -9.88
CA LYS A 40 -22.59 4.74 -10.90
C LYS A 40 -23.51 5.85 -11.42
N ASP A 41 -23.96 6.71 -10.51
CA ASP A 41 -24.94 7.77 -10.81
C ASP A 41 -24.26 9.13 -11.10
N ALA A 42 -22.95 9.13 -11.40
CA ALA A 42 -22.23 10.35 -11.73
C ALA A 42 -22.78 10.97 -13.03
N PRO A 43 -23.19 12.26 -13.03
CA PRO A 43 -23.86 12.88 -14.18
C PRO A 43 -22.97 13.00 -15.42
N ASN A 44 -21.64 12.93 -15.23
CA ASN A 44 -20.64 13.02 -16.29
C ASN A 44 -19.68 11.81 -16.25
N ALA A 45 -20.19 10.61 -15.97
CA ALA A 45 -19.39 9.41 -15.72
C ALA A 45 -18.34 9.14 -16.82
N LYS A 46 -18.69 9.34 -18.10
CA LYS A 46 -17.77 9.14 -19.22
C LYS A 46 -16.58 10.10 -19.19
N LEU A 47 -16.83 11.40 -19.02
CA LEU A 47 -15.77 12.41 -18.93
C LEU A 47 -14.89 12.18 -17.70
N ALA A 48 -15.50 11.83 -16.56
CA ALA A 48 -14.76 11.49 -15.36
C ALA A 48 -13.81 10.30 -15.60
N ALA A 49 -14.30 9.23 -16.25
CA ALA A 49 -13.48 8.08 -16.59
C ALA A 49 -12.32 8.44 -17.53
N GLU A 50 -12.55 9.28 -18.54
CA GLU A 50 -11.51 9.75 -19.47
C GLU A 50 -10.42 10.54 -18.73
N ILE A 51 -10.81 11.45 -17.83
CA ILE A 51 -9.87 12.23 -17.02
C ILE A 51 -9.06 11.32 -16.08
N LEU A 52 -9.72 10.37 -15.40
CA LEU A 52 -9.06 9.45 -14.48
C LEU A 52 -8.11 8.51 -15.22
N ALA A 53 -8.48 8.03 -16.41
CA ALA A 53 -7.60 7.23 -17.25
C ALA A 53 -6.34 8.01 -17.64
N LYS A 54 -6.51 9.27 -18.07
CA LYS A 54 -5.39 10.15 -18.39
C LYS A 54 -4.52 10.42 -17.15
N TYR A 55 -5.12 10.76 -16.01
CA TYR A 55 -4.39 10.99 -14.76
C TYR A 55 -3.61 9.76 -14.27
N SER A 56 -4.14 8.55 -14.52
CA SER A 56 -3.54 7.30 -14.03
C SER A 56 -2.49 6.74 -14.96
N TYR A 57 -2.65 6.90 -16.28
CA TYR A 57 -1.90 6.13 -17.27
C TYR A 57 -1.09 6.96 -18.28
N ASP A 58 -1.29 8.28 -18.36
CA ASP A 58 -0.47 9.14 -19.21
C ASP A 58 0.92 9.35 -18.57
N SER A 59 1.98 8.98 -19.30
CA SER A 59 3.35 8.97 -18.77
C SER A 59 3.82 10.36 -18.33
N GLU A 60 3.51 11.40 -19.10
CA GLU A 60 3.95 12.77 -18.82
C GLU A 60 3.23 13.33 -17.59
N ILE A 61 1.93 13.05 -17.47
CA ILE A 61 1.17 13.43 -16.27
C ILE A 61 1.69 12.67 -15.06
N ARG A 62 2.03 11.40 -15.20
CA ARG A 62 2.58 10.60 -14.10
C ARG A 62 3.95 11.09 -13.64
N LYS A 63 4.83 11.52 -14.56
CA LYS A 63 6.09 12.19 -14.21
C LYS A 63 5.83 13.47 -13.43
N ALA A 64 4.94 14.33 -13.92
CA ALA A 64 4.59 15.58 -13.23
C ALA A 64 4.02 15.34 -11.82
N ILE A 65 3.20 14.31 -11.62
CA ILE A 65 2.67 13.94 -10.30
C ILE A 65 3.80 13.46 -9.39
N TYR A 66 4.68 12.59 -9.88
CA TYR A 66 5.84 12.11 -9.13
C TYR A 66 6.77 13.26 -8.73
N ASP A 67 7.02 14.20 -9.62
CA ASP A 67 7.83 15.38 -9.33
C ASP A 67 7.21 16.22 -8.21
N ARG A 68 5.88 16.30 -8.19
CA ARG A 68 5.14 17.04 -7.17
C ARG A 68 5.14 16.38 -5.79
N ASN A 69 4.88 15.08 -5.69
CA ASN A 69 4.62 14.41 -4.38
C ASN A 69 5.49 13.17 -4.09
N GLY A 70 6.31 12.76 -5.05
CA GLY A 70 7.16 11.58 -4.98
C GLY A 70 6.35 10.28 -4.87
N ARG A 71 5.17 10.19 -5.48
CA ARG A 71 4.41 8.93 -5.56
C ARG A 71 4.73 8.21 -6.85
N ILE A 72 5.37 7.05 -6.75
CA ILE A 72 5.66 6.18 -7.89
C ILE A 72 4.34 5.85 -8.60
N PRO A 73 4.28 5.96 -9.94
CA PRO A 73 3.07 5.66 -10.70
C PRO A 73 2.73 4.17 -10.74
N PRO A 74 1.44 3.82 -10.90
CA PRO A 74 0.99 2.44 -11.10
C PRO A 74 1.21 2.00 -12.56
N LEU A 75 2.37 2.28 -13.13
CA LEU A 75 2.73 1.97 -14.51
C LEU A 75 3.84 0.93 -14.54
N LYS A 76 3.65 -0.16 -15.28
CA LYS A 76 4.72 -1.17 -15.46
C LYS A 76 5.99 -0.56 -16.07
N SER A 77 5.82 0.35 -17.02
CA SER A 77 6.93 1.07 -17.67
C SER A 77 7.74 1.93 -16.71
N ALA A 78 7.24 2.24 -15.50
CA ALA A 78 7.99 3.00 -14.53
C ALA A 78 9.18 2.23 -13.94
N ALA A 79 9.14 0.89 -13.97
CA ALA A 79 10.25 0.04 -13.52
C ALA A 79 11.47 0.09 -14.46
N GLU A 80 11.31 0.65 -15.66
CA GLU A 80 12.35 0.74 -16.68
C GLU A 80 12.77 2.20 -16.97
N ASP A 81 12.15 3.17 -16.30
CA ASP A 81 12.40 4.61 -16.53
C ASP A 81 13.30 5.17 -15.42
N GLU A 82 14.49 5.62 -15.83
CA GLU A 82 15.53 6.22 -14.98
C GLU A 82 15.00 7.34 -14.07
N HIS A 83 13.93 8.04 -14.49
CA HIS A 83 13.27 9.09 -13.69
C HIS A 83 12.68 8.57 -12.38
N TYR A 84 12.31 7.29 -12.33
CA TYR A 84 11.78 6.65 -11.13
C TYR A 84 12.78 5.72 -10.44
N LEU A 85 13.79 5.23 -11.16
CA LEU A 85 14.81 4.33 -10.63
C LEU A 85 15.84 5.03 -9.73
N ASN A 86 15.93 6.37 -9.81
CA ASN A 86 16.87 7.14 -8.99
C ASN A 86 16.15 8.20 -8.15
N SER A 87 16.56 8.31 -6.89
CA SER A 87 16.09 9.32 -5.95
C SER A 87 17.27 10.04 -5.32
N ASP A 88 17.26 11.38 -5.31
CA ASP A 88 18.27 12.17 -4.57
C ASP A 88 18.28 11.85 -3.07
N TYR A 89 17.15 11.38 -2.53
CA TYR A 89 17.01 11.10 -1.10
C TYR A 89 17.29 9.64 -0.74
N PHE A 90 16.74 8.70 -1.52
CA PHE A 90 16.80 7.26 -1.24
C PHE A 90 17.84 6.50 -2.09
N GLY A 91 18.49 7.16 -3.05
CA GLY A 91 19.41 6.52 -3.98
C GLY A 91 18.69 5.62 -4.98
N ASP A 92 19.20 4.40 -5.15
CA ASP A 92 18.64 3.38 -6.04
C ASP A 92 17.25 2.91 -5.54
N MET A 93 16.26 2.98 -6.44
CA MET A 93 14.88 2.58 -6.19
C MET A 93 14.53 1.21 -6.78
N SER A 94 15.48 0.48 -7.38
CA SER A 94 15.27 -0.86 -7.98
C SER A 94 14.60 -1.84 -7.01
N GLY A 95 14.98 -1.83 -5.74
CA GLY A 95 14.38 -2.67 -4.69
C GLY A 95 12.88 -2.41 -4.46
N TYR A 96 12.38 -1.19 -4.72
CA TYR A 96 10.94 -0.90 -4.70
C TYR A 96 10.21 -1.68 -5.80
N PHE A 97 10.76 -1.67 -7.02
CA PHE A 97 10.16 -2.34 -8.16
C PHE A 97 10.28 -3.86 -8.06
N GLU A 98 11.37 -4.38 -7.52
CA GLU A 98 11.49 -5.81 -7.19
C GLU A 98 10.40 -6.25 -6.19
N ALA A 99 10.13 -5.44 -5.16
CA ALA A 99 9.06 -5.74 -4.21
C ALA A 99 7.66 -5.75 -4.86
N LEU A 100 7.43 -4.93 -5.89
CA LEU A 100 6.17 -4.94 -6.64
C LEU A 100 5.96 -6.23 -7.46
N GLU A 101 7.02 -6.96 -7.84
CA GLU A 101 6.87 -8.24 -8.54
C GLU A 101 6.38 -9.37 -7.62
N LYS A 102 6.71 -9.26 -6.33
CA LYS A 102 6.34 -10.23 -5.29
C LYS A 102 5.02 -9.86 -4.59
N PHE A 103 4.43 -8.74 -4.98
CA PHE A 103 3.20 -8.21 -4.41
C PHE A 103 2.00 -9.11 -4.70
N SER A 104 1.18 -9.32 -3.67
CA SER A 104 -0.14 -9.94 -3.80
C SER A 104 -1.19 -9.09 -3.09
N VAL A 105 -2.35 -8.95 -3.73
CA VAL A 105 -3.47 -8.22 -3.14
C VAL A 105 -4.04 -9.04 -1.99
N TYR A 106 -4.20 -8.43 -0.82
CA TYR A 106 -4.85 -9.07 0.31
C TYR A 106 -6.29 -9.46 -0.07
N PRO A 107 -6.75 -10.69 0.23
CA PRO A 107 -8.03 -11.20 -0.24
C PRO A 107 -9.22 -10.64 0.55
N TYR A 108 -9.49 -9.35 0.40
CA TYR A 108 -10.60 -8.68 1.08
C TYR A 108 -11.94 -9.34 0.76
N ASN A 109 -12.71 -9.61 1.81
CA ASN A 109 -14.10 -10.06 1.80
C ASN A 109 -15.04 -8.95 2.36
N PRO A 110 -16.38 -9.13 2.34
CA PRO A 110 -17.33 -8.14 2.84
C PRO A 110 -17.16 -7.73 4.31
N ALA A 111 -16.57 -8.59 5.14
CA ALA A 111 -16.35 -8.34 6.57
C ALA A 111 -14.94 -7.84 6.91
N SER A 112 -14.05 -7.67 5.92
CA SER A 112 -12.62 -7.37 6.17
C SER A 112 -12.37 -6.22 7.14
N SER A 113 -13.17 -5.16 7.10
CA SER A 113 -13.01 -4.04 8.04
C SER A 113 -13.23 -4.46 9.50
N GLN A 114 -14.19 -5.35 9.75
CA GLN A 114 -14.45 -5.90 11.08
C GLN A 114 -13.35 -6.91 11.45
N GLU A 115 -12.94 -7.78 10.52
CA GLU A 115 -11.84 -8.74 10.74
C GLU A 115 -10.55 -8.03 11.16
N LEU A 116 -10.15 -6.99 10.42
CA LEU A 116 -8.96 -6.19 10.71
C LEU A 116 -9.07 -5.47 12.06
N THR A 117 -10.27 -5.06 12.47
CA THR A 117 -10.49 -4.44 13.78
C THR A 117 -10.25 -5.46 14.90
N ILE A 118 -10.86 -6.65 14.81
CA ILE A 118 -10.70 -7.73 15.79
C ILE A 118 -9.22 -8.12 15.90
N VAL A 119 -8.56 -8.38 14.78
CA VAL A 119 -7.13 -8.75 14.76
C VAL A 119 -6.27 -7.62 15.32
N GLY A 120 -6.57 -6.36 14.99
CA GLY A 120 -5.85 -5.20 15.50
C GLY A 120 -5.94 -5.03 17.03
N ASP A 121 -7.10 -5.29 17.62
CA ASP A 121 -7.29 -5.21 19.07
C ASP A 121 -6.44 -6.25 19.81
N TYR A 122 -6.41 -7.49 19.33
CA TYR A 122 -5.58 -8.55 19.92
C TYR A 122 -4.09 -8.37 19.66
N LEU A 123 -3.70 -7.85 18.48
CA LEU A 123 -2.32 -7.45 18.21
C LEU A 123 -1.86 -6.40 19.22
N THR A 124 -2.70 -5.40 19.51
CA THR A 124 -2.39 -4.36 20.50
C THR A 124 -2.16 -4.95 21.89
N GLN A 125 -3.04 -5.86 22.34
CA GLN A 125 -2.87 -6.53 23.63
C GLN A 125 -1.58 -7.35 23.74
N TYR A 126 -1.19 -8.02 22.66
CA TYR A 126 0.10 -8.72 22.59
C TYR A 126 1.29 -7.74 22.68
N LEU A 127 1.27 -6.66 21.88
CA LEU A 127 2.34 -5.66 21.87
C LEU A 127 2.49 -4.94 23.21
N ASP A 128 1.39 -4.73 23.93
CA ASP A 128 1.37 -4.15 25.28
C ASP A 128 1.79 -5.16 26.37
N GLY A 129 2.01 -6.43 26.02
CA GLY A 129 2.40 -7.50 26.94
C GLY A 129 1.27 -8.00 27.85
N ALA A 130 0.02 -7.68 27.52
CA ALA A 130 -1.16 -8.13 28.27
C ALA A 130 -1.52 -9.60 27.99
N MET A 131 -1.11 -10.12 26.82
CA MET A 131 -1.31 -11.50 26.40
C MET A 131 -0.06 -12.04 25.70
N SER A 132 0.16 -13.35 25.74
CA SER A 132 1.12 -14.00 24.85
C SER A 132 0.59 -14.03 23.40
N LEU A 133 1.49 -14.29 22.45
CA LEU A 133 1.11 -14.40 21.03
C LEU A 133 0.07 -15.50 20.80
N ASP A 134 0.25 -16.68 21.40
CA ASP A 134 -0.67 -17.81 21.22
C ASP A 134 -2.06 -17.52 21.80
N GLU A 135 -2.13 -16.82 22.94
CA GLU A 135 -3.39 -16.39 23.54
C GLU A 135 -4.10 -15.36 22.66
N ALA A 136 -3.37 -14.36 22.16
CA ALA A 136 -3.92 -13.33 21.28
C ALA A 136 -4.47 -13.92 19.97
N LEU A 137 -3.72 -14.84 19.35
CA LEU A 137 -4.15 -15.53 18.13
C LEU A 137 -5.39 -16.41 18.38
N SER A 138 -5.41 -17.15 19.48
CA SER A 138 -6.55 -18.02 19.82
C SER A 138 -7.80 -17.22 20.13
N ALA A 139 -7.67 -16.09 20.82
CA ALA A 139 -8.78 -15.21 21.14
C ALA A 139 -9.31 -14.49 19.88
N ALA A 140 -8.42 -14.01 19.02
CA ALA A 140 -8.79 -13.44 17.73
C ALA A 140 -9.57 -14.44 16.85
N ASP A 141 -9.07 -15.68 16.72
CA ASP A 141 -9.76 -16.72 15.95
C ASP A 141 -11.15 -17.03 16.52
N ALA A 142 -11.27 -17.14 17.84
CA ALA A 142 -12.56 -17.35 18.50
C ALA A 142 -13.55 -16.21 18.19
N ASP A 143 -13.11 -14.95 18.26
CA ASP A 143 -13.97 -13.79 18.00
C ASP A 143 -14.32 -13.63 16.53
N LEU A 144 -13.39 -13.88 15.61
CA LEU A 144 -13.67 -13.91 14.18
C LEU A 144 -14.78 -14.93 13.87
N ASN A 145 -14.67 -16.13 14.43
CA ASN A 145 -15.69 -17.17 14.24
C ASN A 145 -17.03 -16.83 14.91
N ASN A 146 -17.03 -16.28 16.12
CA ASN A 146 -18.25 -16.00 16.88
C ASN A 146 -19.00 -14.76 16.39
N GLN A 147 -18.27 -13.71 15.97
CA GLN A 147 -18.86 -12.42 15.61
C GLN A 147 -19.13 -12.27 14.12
N ILE A 148 -18.33 -12.92 13.27
CA ILE A 148 -18.43 -12.81 11.81
C ILE A 148 -18.88 -14.14 11.20
N GLY A 149 -18.22 -15.25 11.57
CA GLY A 149 -18.50 -16.56 10.99
C GLY A 149 -18.15 -16.60 9.50
N ASN A 150 -19.13 -16.86 8.62
CA ASN A 150 -18.92 -16.83 7.18
C ASN A 150 -19.19 -15.43 6.60
N PRO A 151 -18.16 -14.70 6.12
CA PRO A 151 -18.31 -13.31 5.67
C PRO A 151 -19.06 -13.14 4.34
N TYR A 152 -19.52 -14.24 3.73
CA TYR A 152 -20.27 -14.26 2.47
C TYR A 152 -21.75 -14.66 2.64
N GLN A 153 -22.22 -14.87 3.88
CA GLN A 153 -23.60 -15.22 4.18
C GLN A 153 -24.42 -14.05 4.71
#